data_AF-A0A564Q8G6-F1
#
_entry.id   AF-A0A564Q8G6-F1
#
_cell.length_a   1.000
_cell.length_b   1.000
_cell.length_c   1.000
_cell.angle_alpha   90.00
_cell.angle_beta   90.00
_cell.angle_gamma   90.00
#
_symmetry.space_group_name_H-M   'P 1'
#
loop_
_entity.id
_entity.type
_entity.pdbx_description
1 polymer ?
#
loop_
_entity_poly.entity_id
_entity_poly.type
_entity_poly.pdbx_seq_one_letter_code
_entity_poly.pdbx_strand_id
1 'polypeptide(L)' 'MHGENVILTFLDGSQIEGKMKGYSKYELLIEPKNDSQAEEIIVFKGAVKMVKKV' A
#
# COMPACT_ATOMS: atom_id res chain seq x y z
N MET A 1 -11.86 -1.64 3.46
CA MET A 1 -10.45 -1.45 3.06
C MET A 1 -10.23 -0.16 2.31
N HIS A 2 -11.15 0.32 1.47
CA HIS A 2 -11.07 1.69 0.96
C HIS A 2 -11.04 2.69 2.13
N GLY A 3 -10.03 3.55 2.18
CA GLY A 3 -9.80 4.54 3.22
C GLY A 3 -9.12 4.02 4.51
N GLU A 4 -8.78 2.74 4.60
CA GLU A 4 -8.08 2.18 5.77
C GLU A 4 -6.58 2.47 5.70
N ASN A 5 -5.98 2.76 6.85
CA ASN A 5 -4.52 2.79 6.98
C ASN A 5 -3.99 1.36 6.95
N VAL A 6 -2.94 1.14 6.17
CA VAL A 6 -2.34 -0.16 5.97
C VAL A 6 -0.83 -0.08 6.02
N ILE A 7 -0.22 -1.16 6.47
CA ILE A 7 1.21 -1.44 6.32
C ILE A 7 1.35 -2.58 5.33
N LEU A 8 2.00 -2.30 4.21
CA LEU A 8 2.40 -3.28 3.21
C LEU A 8 3.79 -3.79 3.55
N THR A 9 3.95 -5.11 3.61
CA THR A 9 5.28 -5.76 3.65
C THR A 9 5.52 -6.42 2.30
N PHE A 10 6.62 -6.04 1.65
CA PHE A 10 7.04 -6.58 0.36
C PHE A 10 7.78 -7.91 0.51
N LEU A 11 7.96 -8.62 -0.61
CA LEU A 11 8.70 -9.89 -0.64
C LEU A 11 10.17 -9.73 -0.23
N ASP A 12 10.77 -8.56 -0.46
CA ASP A 12 12.14 -8.22 -0.04
C ASP A 12 12.24 -7.84 1.45
N GLY A 13 11.12 -7.80 2.17
CA GLY A 13 11.04 -7.42 3.57
C GLY A 13 10.91 -5.91 3.83
N SER A 14 10.98 -5.06 2.80
CA SER A 14 10.71 -3.62 2.93
C SER A 14 9.24 -3.37 3.28
N GLN A 15 8.95 -2.19 3.83
CA GLN A 15 7.61 -1.82 4.26
C GLN A 15 7.21 -0.42 3.78
N ILE A 16 5.94 -0.27 3.43
CA ILE A 16 5.30 1.03 3.18
C ILE A 16 4.07 1.14 4.07
N GLU A 17 3.96 2.25 4.79
CA GLU A 17 2.74 2.65 5.50
C GLU A 17 1.99 3.70 4.67
N GLY A 18 0.69 3.50 4.50
CA GLY A 18 -0.13 4.42 3.74
C GLY A 18 -1.62 4.10 3.84
N LYS A 19 -2.43 4.92 3.18
CA LYS A 19 -3.88 4.76 3.12
C LYS A 19 -4.26 4.06 1.83
N MET A 20 -5.09 3.02 1.92
CA MET A 20 -5.55 2.28 0.74
C MET A 20 -6.68 3.04 0.05
N LYS A 21 -6.39 3.61 -1.12
CA LYS A 21 -7.34 4.36 -1.96
C LYS A 21 -8.13 3.45 -2.89
N GLY A 22 -7.62 2.28 -3.21
CA GLY A 22 -8.30 1.36 -4.11
C GLY A 22 -7.57 0.04 -4.27
N TYR A 23 -8.23 -0.91 -4.90
CA TYR A 23 -7.60 -2.17 -5.28
C TYR A 23 -8.31 -2.74 -6.51
N SER A 24 -7.52 -3.35 -7.40
CA SER A 24 -8.00 -4.11 -8.54
C SER A 24 -7.73 -5.59 -8.31
N LYS A 25 -7.84 -6.42 -9.36
CA LYS A 25 -7.46 -7.83 -9.29
C LYS A 25 -5.98 -7.98 -8.90
N TYR A 26 -5.11 -7.14 -9.43
CA TYR A 26 -3.66 -7.30 -9.33
C TYR A 26 -2.94 -6.13 -8.66
N GLU A 27 -3.59 -4.99 -8.48
CA GLU A 27 -2.97 -3.78 -7.94
C GLU A 27 -3.64 -3.29 -6.67
N LEU A 28 -2.90 -2.51 -5.90
CA LEU A 28 -3.34 -1.71 -4.78
C LEU A 28 -2.97 -0.26 -5.08
N LEU A 29 -3.89 0.67 -4.87
CA LEU A 29 -3.63 2.10 -4.93
C LEU A 29 -3.45 2.61 -3.51
N ILE A 30 -2.26 3.14 -3.21
CA ILE A 30 -1.84 3.52 -1.86
C ILE A 30 -1.41 4.99 -1.87
N GLU A 31 -1.88 5.74 -0.88
CA GLU A 31 -1.38 7.08 -0.55
C GLU A 31 -0.38 6.94 0.61
N PRO A 32 0.94 7.07 0.39
CA PRO A 32 1.96 6.92 1.42
C PRO A 32 1.82 7.96 2.53
N LYS A 33 2.10 7.57 3.78
CA LYS A 33 1.99 8.47 4.94
C LYS A 33 3.17 9.44 5.08
N ASN A 34 4.34 9.10 4.54
CA ASN A 34 5.62 9.75 4.86
C ASN A 34 6.07 10.84 3.89
N ASP A 35 5.26 11.25 2.92
CA ASP A 35 5.62 12.36 2.04
C ASP A 35 4.48 13.38 1.97
N SER A 36 4.73 14.60 2.43
CA SER A 36 3.78 15.72 2.39
C SER A 36 3.44 16.17 0.95
N GLN A 37 3.99 15.49 -0.06
CA GLN A 37 3.69 15.61 -1.49
C GLN A 37 3.56 14.24 -2.18
N ALA A 38 3.31 13.15 -1.43
CA ALA A 38 3.26 11.80 -2.00
C ALA A 38 2.10 11.67 -3.00
N GLU A 39 2.43 11.53 -4.27
CA GLU A 39 1.48 11.07 -5.28
C GLU A 39 1.02 9.64 -4.94
N GLU A 40 -0.20 9.29 -5.35
CA GLU A 40 -0.72 7.94 -5.17
C GLU A 40 0.16 6.94 -5.91
N ILE A 41 0.60 5.89 -5.21
CA ILE A 41 1.43 4.84 -5.78
C ILE A 41 0.59 3.61 -6.11
N ILE A 42 0.90 2.99 -7.25
CA ILE A 42 0.35 1.69 -7.63
C ILE A 42 1.31 0.61 -7.16
N VAL A 43 0.81 -0.29 -6.33
CA VAL A 43 1.55 -1.44 -5.83
C VAL A 43 0.99 -2.72 -6.43
N PHE A 44 1.82 -3.51 -7.12
CA PHE A 44 1.43 -4.82 -7.62
C PHE A 44 1.39 -5.85 -6.50
N LYS A 45 0.27 -6.58 -6.37
CA LYS A 45 0.08 -7.62 -5.35
C LYS A 45 1.11 -8.74 -5.43
N GLY A 46 1.68 -8.98 -6.61
CA GLY A 46 2.77 -9.95 -6.79
C GLY A 46 4.06 -9.60 -6.04
N ALA A 47 4.25 -8.32 -5.68
CA ALA A 47 5.40 -7.88 -4.88
C ALA A 47 5.09 -7.86 -3.37
N VAL A 48 3.83 -8.05 -2.97
CA VAL A 48 3.38 -7.91 -1.58
C VAL A 48 3.34 -9.27 -0.91
N LYS A 49 4.07 -9.41 0.20
CA LYS A 49 4.02 -10.58 1.08
C LYS A 49 2.83 -10.54 2.02
N MET A 50 2.53 -9.37 2.57
CA MET A 50 1.49 -9.19 3.60
C MET A 50 0.90 -7.79 3.56
N VAL A 51 -0.41 -7.70 3.83
CA VAL A 51 -1.13 -6.44 4.06
C VAL A 51 -1.66 -6.47 5.49
N LYS A 52 -1.24 -5.53 6.35
CA LYS A 52 -1.72 -5.37 7.72
C LYS A 52 -2.56 -4.09 7.83
N LYS A 53 -3.75 -4.18 8.44
CA LYS A 53 -4.61 -3.03 8.75
C LYS A 53 -4.17 -2.35 10.05
N VAL A 54 -4.30 -1.02 10.10
CA VAL A 54 -3.95 -0.17 11.26
C VAL A 54 -5.12 0.72 11.64
#